data_AF-A0A5B9YEC7-F1
#
_entry.id   AF-A0A5B9YEC7-F1
#
_cell.length_a   1.000
_cell.length_b   1.000
_cell.length_c   1.000
_cell.angle_alpha   90.00
_cell.angle_beta   90.00
_cell.angle_gamma   90.00
#
_symmetry.space_group_name_H-M   'P 1'
#
loop_
_entity.id
_entity.type
_entity.pdbx_description
1 polymer ?
#
loop_
_entity_poly.entity_id
_entity_poly.type
_entity_poly.pdbx_seq_one_letter_code
_entity_poly.pdbx_strand_id
1 'polypeptide(L)'
;MKINDVELNFDVMDAVQLENYEAALLKVKNTNPAKGLNASGRIKEQCNVVKTFFNEACGAGTAEKLFGDSVNYRTHYEAFESFVNQIGEETKKEQKAMDDRVAKYTLNRAQRRAKK
;
A
#
# COMPACT_ATOMS: atom_id res chain seq x y z
N MET A 1 5.47 5.24 6.18
CA MET A 1 4.57 4.26 6.85
C MET A 1 5.37 3.19 7.61
N LYS A 2 4.81 2.53 8.64
CA LYS A 2 5.53 1.53 9.46
C LYS A 2 4.78 0.20 9.47
N ILE A 3 5.48 -0.89 9.13
CA ILE A 3 4.94 -2.27 9.09
C ILE A 3 5.93 -3.22 9.74
N ASN A 4 5.47 -4.04 10.69
CA ASN A 4 6.30 -5.02 11.41
C ASN A 4 7.62 -4.42 11.93
N ASP A 5 7.55 -3.24 12.53
CA ASP A 5 8.70 -2.47 13.01
C ASP A 5 9.70 -1.94 11.98
N VAL A 6 9.41 -2.10 10.68
CA VAL A 6 10.19 -1.55 9.57
C VAL A 6 9.53 -0.29 9.03
N GLU A 7 10.32 0.78 8.89
CA GLU A 7 9.90 1.97 8.15
C GLU A 7 9.99 1.71 6.64
N LEU A 8 8.84 1.80 5.98
CA LEU A 8 8.73 1.74 4.53
C LEU A 8 8.57 3.15 4.00
N ASN A 9 9.42 3.48 3.03
CA ASN A 9 9.40 4.76 2.35
C ASN A 9 8.51 4.62 1.10
N PHE A 10 7.21 4.80 1.30
CA PHE A 10 6.20 4.75 0.24
C PHE A 10 5.36 6.02 0.33
N ASP A 11 5.17 6.68 -0.81
CA ASP A 11 4.44 7.92 -0.99
C ASP A 11 3.21 7.64 -1.86
N VAL A 12 2.03 7.77 -1.26
CA VAL A 12 0.74 7.57 -1.93
C VAL A 12 0.44 8.59 -3.03
N MET A 13 1.17 9.71 -3.06
CA MET A 13 1.04 10.75 -4.08
C MET A 13 2.08 10.63 -5.21
N ASP A 14 3.03 9.69 -5.10
CA ASP A 14 3.95 9.38 -6.18
C ASP A 14 3.27 8.41 -7.17
N ALA A 15 3.08 8.88 -8.40
CA ALA A 15 2.40 8.11 -9.44
C ALA A 15 3.11 6.79 -9.77
N VAL A 16 4.44 6.76 -9.77
CA VAL A 16 5.22 5.56 -10.09
C VAL A 16 5.07 4.52 -8.98
N GLN A 17 5.11 4.95 -7.72
CA GLN A 17 4.91 4.05 -6.59
C GLN A 17 3.48 3.52 -6.52
N LEU A 18 2.50 4.37 -6.80
CA LEU A 18 1.09 3.98 -6.83
C LEU A 18 0.80 3.00 -7.98
N GLU A 19 1.33 3.23 -9.18
CA GLU A 19 1.22 2.30 -10.31
C GLU A 19 1.82 0.92 -9.97
N ASN A 20 3.00 0.89 -9.35
CA ASN A 20 3.63 -0.36 -8.92
C ASN A 20 2.79 -1.08 -7.86
N TYR A 21 2.21 -0.35 -6.91
CA TYR A 21 1.28 -0.89 -5.92
C TYR A 21 0.03 -1.48 -6.58
N GLU A 22 -0.63 -0.76 -7.49
CA GLU A 22 -1.84 -1.23 -8.16
C GLU A 22 -1.57 -2.47 -9.02
N ALA A 23 -0.45 -2.48 -9.75
CA ALA A 23 -0.01 -3.63 -10.53
C ALA A 23 0.27 -4.86 -9.64
N ALA A 24 0.96 -4.66 -8.52
CA ALA A 24 1.23 -5.72 -7.55
C ALA A 24 -0.06 -6.25 -6.91
N LEU A 25 -1.00 -5.36 -6.54
CA LEU A 25 -2.30 -5.72 -5.97
C LEU A 25 -3.13 -6.57 -6.94
N LEU A 26 -3.10 -6.22 -8.23
CA LEU A 26 -3.79 -6.99 -9.27
C LEU A 26 -3.22 -8.41 -9.40
N LYS A 27 -1.90 -8.58 -9.29
CA LYS A 27 -1.26 -9.91 -9.27
C LYS A 27 -1.69 -10.73 -8.06
N VAL A 28 -1.75 -10.13 -6.87
CA VAL A 28 -2.25 -10.80 -5.66
C VAL A 28 -3.68 -11.29 -5.87
N LYS A 29 -4.55 -10.43 -6.42
CA LYS A 29 -5.96 -10.76 -6.69
C LYS A 29 -6.14 -11.86 -7.73
N ASN A 30 -5.29 -11.87 -8.76
CA ASN A 30 -5.33 -12.87 -9.83
C ASN A 30 -4.60 -14.17 -9.48
N THR A 31 -3.88 -14.21 -8.37
CA THR A 31 -3.23 -15.43 -7.92
C THR A 31 -4.29 -16.39 -7.38
N ASN A 32 -4.41 -17.54 -8.04
CA ASN A 32 -5.26 -18.63 -7.59
C ASN A 32 -4.35 -19.78 -7.15
N PRO A 33 -4.44 -20.27 -5.91
CA PRO A 33 -3.54 -21.31 -5.42
C PRO A 33 -3.63 -22.55 -6.30
N ALA A 34 -2.47 -23.16 -6.59
CA ALA A 34 -2.40 -24.28 -7.50
C ALA A 34 -3.27 -25.45 -7.03
N LYS A 35 -4.04 -26.05 -7.96
CA LYS A 35 -4.88 -27.22 -7.67
C LYS A 35 -3.96 -28.41 -7.32
N GLY A 36 -4.31 -29.12 -6.24
CA GLY A 36 -3.56 -30.29 -5.77
C GLY A 36 -2.54 -30.02 -4.67
N LEU A 37 -2.35 -28.77 -4.24
CA LEU A 37 -1.50 -28.48 -3.08
C LEU A 37 -2.17 -28.87 -1.77
N ASN A 38 -1.37 -29.46 -0.87
CA ASN A 38 -1.71 -29.65 0.54
C ASN A 38 -1.77 -28.28 1.27
N ALA A 39 -2.38 -28.25 2.46
CA ALA A 39 -2.62 -27.01 3.19
C ALA A 39 -1.33 -26.19 3.44
N SER A 40 -0.22 -26.86 3.75
CA SER A 40 1.08 -26.22 3.95
C SER A 40 1.66 -25.65 2.64
N GLY A 41 1.49 -26.33 1.51
CA GLY A 41 1.86 -25.82 0.19
C GLY A 41 1.10 -24.54 -0.17
N ARG A 42 -0.21 -24.52 0.08
CA ARG A 42 -1.05 -23.32 -0.14
C ARG A 42 -0.61 -22.14 0.72
N ILE A 43 -0.30 -22.38 1.99
CA ILE A 43 0.21 -21.35 2.90
C ILE A 43 1.53 -20.77 2.38
N LYS A 44 2.47 -21.62 1.95
CA LYS A 44 3.75 -21.16 1.41
C LYS A 44 3.57 -20.32 0.14
N GLU A 45 2.70 -20.75 -0.76
CA GLU A 45 2.36 -20.01 -1.97
C GLU A 45 1.78 -18.63 -1.62
N GLN A 46 0.83 -18.57 -0.70
CA GLN A 46 0.22 -17.31 -0.28
C GLN A 46 1.24 -16.37 0.40
N CYS A 47 2.15 -16.90 1.23
CA CYS A 47 3.25 -16.11 1.81
C CYS A 47 4.16 -15.55 0.71
N ASN A 48 4.49 -16.35 -0.32
CA ASN A 48 5.31 -15.90 -1.44
C ASN A 48 4.63 -14.82 -2.28
N VAL A 49 3.31 -14.91 -2.46
CA VAL A 49 2.53 -13.87 -3.14
C VAL A 49 2.63 -12.54 -2.39
N VAL A 50 2.49 -12.57 -1.06
CA VAL A 50 2.65 -11.37 -0.23
C VAL A 50 4.08 -10.83 -0.28
N LYS A 51 5.11 -11.70 -0.21
CA LYS A 51 6.52 -11.26 -0.36
C LYS A 51 6.76 -10.60 -1.73
N THR A 52 6.21 -11.17 -2.80
CA THR A 52 6.32 -10.60 -4.15
C THR A 52 5.65 -9.23 -4.22
N PHE A 53 4.46 -9.10 -3.64
CA PHE A 53 3.75 -7.82 -3.56
C PHE A 53 4.61 -6.73 -2.91
N PHE A 54 5.20 -6.98 -1.74
CA PHE A 54 6.02 -5.98 -1.06
C PHE A 54 7.30 -5.63 -1.84
N ASN A 55 7.91 -6.61 -2.53
CA ASN A 55 9.08 -6.35 -3.36
C ASN A 55 8.76 -5.54 -4.63
N GLU A 56 7.56 -5.69 -5.20
CA GLU A 56 7.14 -4.93 -6.36
C GLU A 56 6.63 -3.53 -5.99
N ALA A 57 5.82 -3.42 -4.94
CA ALA A 57 5.22 -2.15 -4.52
C ALA A 57 6.24 -1.21 -3.86
N CYS A 58 7.12 -1.74 -3.01
CA CYS A 58 8.08 -0.93 -2.23
C CYS A 58 9.53 -1.07 -2.71
N GLY A 59 9.78 -1.93 -3.70
CA GLY A 59 11.12 -2.20 -4.24
C GLY A 59 11.77 -3.48 -3.69
N ALA A 60 12.73 -4.00 -4.46
CA ALA A 60 13.35 -5.29 -4.21
C ALA A 60 14.05 -5.36 -2.84
N GLY A 61 13.88 -6.48 -2.14
CA GLY A 61 14.46 -6.72 -0.81
C GLY A 61 13.61 -6.21 0.35
N THR A 62 12.48 -5.55 0.08
CA THR A 62 11.56 -5.07 1.12
C THR A 62 10.94 -6.22 1.90
N ALA A 63 10.51 -7.28 1.20
CA ALA A 63 9.90 -8.43 1.86
C ALA A 63 10.87 -9.19 2.77
N GLU A 64 12.16 -9.21 2.42
CA GLU A 64 13.20 -9.84 3.25
C GLU A 64 13.42 -9.06 4.55
N LYS A 65 13.37 -7.72 4.48
CA LYS A 65 13.41 -6.86 5.67
C LYS A 65 12.18 -7.02 6.58
N LEU A 66 10.99 -7.19 5.98
CA LEU A 66 9.73 -7.29 6.72
C LEU A 66 9.46 -8.66 7.34
N PHE A 67 9.86 -9.73 6.65
CA PHE A 67 9.46 -11.10 7.01
C PHE A 67 10.65 -12.04 7.22
N GLY A 68 11.83 -11.72 6.69
CA GLY A 68 12.98 -12.63 6.64
C GLY A 68 12.60 -14.00 6.09
N ASP A 69 13.07 -15.05 6.78
CA ASP A 69 12.78 -16.45 6.47
C ASP A 69 11.43 -16.94 7.02
N SER A 70 10.64 -16.06 7.65
CA SER A 70 9.33 -16.44 8.16
C SER A 70 8.43 -16.90 7.02
N VAL A 71 7.68 -17.97 7.28
CA VAL A 71 6.62 -18.50 6.41
C VAL A 71 5.27 -18.48 7.13
N ASN A 72 5.16 -17.66 8.17
CA ASN A 72 3.94 -17.54 8.95
C ASN A 72 2.87 -16.74 8.19
N TYR A 73 1.82 -17.42 7.75
CA TYR A 73 0.72 -16.82 7.00
C TYR A 73 0.07 -15.64 7.73
N ARG A 74 -0.12 -15.75 9.05
CA ARG A 74 -0.76 -14.70 9.84
C ARG A 74 0.04 -13.41 9.78
N THR A 75 1.36 -13.50 9.98
CA THR A 75 2.25 -12.33 9.92
C THR A 75 2.27 -11.68 8.54
N HIS A 76 2.24 -12.48 7.47
CA HIS A 76 2.21 -11.95 6.11
C HIS A 76 0.88 -11.27 5.81
N TYR A 77 -0.22 -11.88 6.22
CA TYR A 77 -1.56 -11.35 6.01
C TYR A 77 -1.81 -10.07 6.81
N GLU A 78 -1.44 -10.03 8.10
CA GLU A 78 -1.55 -8.85 8.95
C GLU A 78 -0.72 -7.67 8.41
N ALA A 79 0.49 -7.94 7.91
CA ALA A 79 1.32 -6.91 7.29
C ALA A 79 0.69 -6.38 5.99
N PHE A 80 0.16 -7.26 5.14
CA PHE A 80 -0.54 -6.87 3.93
C PHE A 80 -1.79 -6.01 4.23
N GLU A 81 -2.61 -6.45 5.17
CA GLU A 81 -3.79 -5.72 5.62
C GLU A 81 -3.41 -4.34 6.19
N SER A 82 -2.40 -4.28 7.05
CA SER A 82 -1.89 -3.02 7.61
C SER A 82 -1.41 -2.06 6.52
N PHE A 83 -0.71 -2.57 5.50
CA PHE A 83 -0.22 -1.76 4.37
C PHE A 83 -1.37 -1.14 3.58
N VAL A 84 -2.34 -1.96 3.15
CA VAL A 84 -3.48 -1.49 2.36
C VAL A 84 -4.32 -0.48 3.15
N ASN A 85 -4.52 -0.73 4.46
CA ASN A 85 -5.24 0.20 5.33
C ASN A 85 -4.50 1.54 5.50
N GLN A 86 -3.17 1.51 5.72
CA GLN A 86 -2.36 2.73 5.83
C GLN A 86 -2.37 3.54 4.55
N ILE A 87 -2.25 2.90 3.38
CA ILE A 87 -2.38 3.58 2.07
C ILE A 87 -3.76 4.26 1.98
N GLY A 88 -4.84 3.54 2.26
CA GLY A 88 -6.20 4.10 2.19
C GLY A 88 -6.43 5.27 3.13
N GLU A 89 -5.82 5.26 4.33
CA GLU A 89 -5.86 6.38 5.26
C GLU A 89 -5.02 7.58 4.80
N GLU A 90 -3.79 7.33 4.32
CA GLU A 90 -2.90 8.37 3.81
C GLU A 90 -3.51 9.06 2.58
N THR A 91 -4.07 8.31 1.62
CA THR A 91 -4.75 8.89 0.46
C THR A 91 -5.89 9.82 0.87
N LYS A 92 -6.70 9.44 1.88
CA LYS A 92 -7.79 10.29 2.39
C LYS A 92 -7.26 11.55 3.08
N LYS A 93 -6.20 11.43 3.87
CA LYS A 93 -5.56 12.56 4.57
C LYS A 93 -4.98 13.55 3.57
N GLU A 94 -4.27 13.06 2.55
CA GLU A 94 -3.65 13.89 1.53
C GLU A 94 -4.69 14.56 0.63
N GLN A 95 -5.77 13.86 0.24
CA GLN A 95 -6.88 14.46 -0.50
C GLN A 95 -7.50 15.62 0.28
N LYS A 96 -7.78 15.43 1.57
CA LYS A 96 -8.30 16.49 2.43
C LYS A 96 -7.32 17.66 2.55
N ALA A 97 -6.02 17.38 2.72
CA ALA A 97 -5.00 18.43 2.79
C ALA A 97 -4.91 19.23 1.48
N MET A 98 -5.08 18.57 0.34
CA MET A 98 -5.14 19.21 -0.98
C MET A 98 -6.37 20.10 -1.10
N ASP A 99 -7.54 19.61 -0.72
CA ASP A 99 -8.80 20.37 -0.71
C ASP A 99 -8.70 21.61 0.20
N ASP A 100 -8.16 21.47 1.41
CA ASP A 100 -7.95 22.57 2.36
C ASP A 100 -6.98 23.63 1.80
N ARG A 101 -5.90 23.20 1.11
CA ARG A 101 -4.96 24.10 0.43
C ARG A 101 -5.65 24.89 -0.67
N VAL A 102 -6.48 24.24 -1.49
CA VAL A 102 -7.24 24.89 -2.56
C VAL A 102 -8.28 25.86 -1.98
N ALA A 103 -9.00 25.46 -0.92
CA ALA A 103 -10.01 26.27 -0.24
C ALA A 103 -9.46 27.62 0.24
N LYS A 104 -8.22 27.66 0.74
CA LYS A 104 -7.54 28.90 1.15
C LYS A 104 -7.47 29.93 0.02
N TYR A 105 -7.28 29.50 -1.22
CA TYR A 105 -7.18 30.40 -2.37
C TYR A 105 -8.55 30.73 -3.00
N THR A 106 -9.53 29.84 -2.92
CA THR A 106 -10.88 30.07 -3.46
C THR A 106 -11.70 31.04 -2.60
N LEU A 107 -11.64 30.92 -1.27
CA LEU A 107 -12.34 31.82 -0.34
C LEU A 107 -11.81 33.26 -0.44
N ASN A 108 -10.48 33.41 -0.50
CA ASN A 108 -9.83 34.71 -0.71
C ASN A 108 -10.14 35.31 -2.10
N ARG A 109 -10.46 34.50 -3.11
CA ARG A 109 -10.90 34.99 -4.42
C ARG A 109 -12.34 35.51 -4.38
N ALA A 110 -13.25 34.83 -3.69
CA ALA A 110 -14.64 35.27 -3.55
C ALA A 110 -14.74 36.57 -2.74
N GLN A 111 -14.01 36.69 -1.62
CA GLN A 111 -13.97 37.90 -0.80
C GLN A 111 -13.41 39.12 -1.53
N ARG A 112 -12.42 38.93 -2.43
CA ARG A 112 -11.91 40.02 -3.29
C ARG A 112 -12.91 40.48 -4.35
N ARG A 113 -13.76 39.58 -4.86
CA ARG A 113 -14.81 39.93 -5.82
C ARG A 113 -15.97 40.68 -5.17
N ALA A 114 -16.30 40.36 -3.92
CA ALA A 114 -17.37 41.03 -3.16
C ALA A 114 -17.02 42.45 -2.68
N LYS A 115 -15.73 42.83 -2.71
CA LYS A 115 -15.23 44.17 -2.36
C LYS A 115 -15.08 45.12 -3.56
N LYS A 116 -15.49 44.71 -4.76
CA LYS A 116 -15.43 45.51 -5.99
C LYS A 116 -16.84 45.89 -6.42
#